data_AF-A0A178UVV6-F1
#
_entry.id   AF-A0A178UVV6-F1
#
_cell.length_a   1.000
_cell.length_b   1.000
_cell.length_c   1.000
_cell.angle_alpha   90.00
_cell.angle_beta   90.00
_cell.angle_gamma   90.00
#
_symmetry.space_group_name_H-M   'P 1'
#
loop_
_entity.id
_entity.type
_entity.pdbx_description
1 polymer ?
#
loop_
_entity_poly.entity_id
_entity_poly.type
_entity_poly.pdbx_seq_one_letter_code
_entity_poly.pdbx_strand_id
1 'polypeptide(L)'
;MARKSNSLPAAIVVLAKSLNCITRQATFKILSPKQDKLFKEVLSPYEPDYSVSRNNSVLQLAYQLLETDDTLKNAIVDCFWHSLDFFEHCGCINYNELITLWILEGYFDPVRSVKKAYKDGHAILVELINRGILKIQDGDIVIPEMAMNQLTDLRYHGLFGRSQLLFSRVSCREKNKGLGKITQIDDMIKTVNANKGANICTMLVSGNRLRQETPPKFFEQMADLEVLILFDPTLGCLTRYLKNLCELRVLVIRNCGLLSDIEELQDLRELQVLEVSGASSVVNITDGFFKALPHLQSLNLSGLRIKSLPSSICQLYDLHSLILRDCLVLEDLPDIHKLLNLEVLDVRGARRLRTCFGLKEKTSRNRTFHHLTKLQLLDFSESNIKRLPVFHDAAMATNLHFLTRLYCANVAIY
;
A
#
# COMPACT_ATOMS: atom_id res chain seq x y z
N MET A 1 30.12 -3.13 -18.67
CA MET A 1 29.51 -3.10 -17.31
C MET A 1 29.93 -1.90 -16.46
N ALA A 2 31.21 -1.73 -16.07
CA ALA A 2 31.63 -0.64 -15.15
C ALA A 2 31.21 0.80 -15.54
N ARG A 3 31.21 1.12 -16.84
CA ARG A 3 30.71 2.42 -17.34
C ARG A 3 29.18 2.53 -17.33
N LYS A 4 28.47 1.43 -17.63
CA LYS A 4 26.99 1.35 -17.64
C LYS A 4 26.37 1.27 -16.24
N SER A 5 27.18 0.94 -15.22
CA SER A 5 26.80 1.01 -13.82
C SER A 5 27.03 2.40 -13.20
N ASN A 6 27.29 3.44 -14.02
CA ASN A 6 27.67 4.79 -13.56
C ASN A 6 28.85 4.77 -12.58
N SER A 7 29.83 3.87 -12.80
CA SER A 7 30.98 3.67 -11.91
C SER A 7 30.62 3.24 -10.47
N LEU A 8 29.43 2.70 -10.22
CA LEU A 8 29.03 2.15 -8.92
C LEU A 8 29.39 0.65 -8.83
N PRO A 9 30.35 0.25 -7.96
CA PRO A 9 30.68 -1.16 -7.77
C PRO A 9 29.50 -1.96 -7.19
N ALA A 10 28.74 -1.33 -6.30
CA ALA A 10 27.56 -1.93 -5.68
C ALA A 10 26.52 -2.41 -6.71
N ALA A 11 26.30 -1.65 -7.79
CA ALA A 11 25.38 -2.04 -8.85
C ALA A 11 25.80 -3.35 -9.56
N ILE A 12 27.11 -3.53 -9.77
CA ILE A 12 27.65 -4.76 -10.35
C ILE A 12 27.47 -5.93 -9.38
N VAL A 13 27.71 -5.70 -8.07
CA VAL A 13 27.53 -6.72 -7.03
C VAL A 13 26.07 -7.16 -6.94
N VAL A 14 25.12 -6.22 -6.96
CA VAL A 14 23.67 -6.52 -6.94
C VAL A 14 23.26 -7.33 -8.17
N LEU A 15 23.73 -6.95 -9.37
CA LEU A 15 23.45 -7.70 -10.58
C LEU A 15 24.05 -9.12 -10.53
N ALA A 16 25.31 -9.26 -10.13
CA ALA A 16 25.98 -10.56 -10.04
C ALA A 16 25.27 -11.48 -9.03
N LYS A 17 24.89 -10.96 -7.87
CA LYS A 17 24.10 -11.69 -6.87
C LYS A 17 22.73 -12.08 -7.39
N SER A 18 22.04 -11.19 -8.10
CA SER A 18 20.74 -11.46 -8.71
C SER A 18 20.79 -12.58 -9.74
N LEU A 19 21.81 -12.58 -10.61
CA LEU A 19 22.05 -13.67 -11.56
C LEU A 19 22.35 -14.99 -10.85
N ASN A 20 23.14 -14.97 -9.77
CA ASN A 20 23.42 -16.16 -8.96
C ASN A 20 22.16 -16.72 -8.25
N CYS A 21 21.25 -15.87 -7.79
CA CYS A 21 19.98 -16.35 -7.23
C CYS A 21 19.14 -17.10 -8.28
N ILE A 22 19.10 -16.56 -9.50
CA ILE A 22 18.33 -17.15 -10.60
C ILE A 22 18.94 -18.47 -11.06
N THR A 23 20.27 -18.60 -11.15
CA THR A 23 20.92 -19.86 -11.58
C THR A 23 20.76 -21.00 -10.57
N ARG A 24 20.56 -20.69 -9.29
CA ARG A 24 20.32 -21.68 -8.23
C ARG A 24 18.88 -22.21 -8.19
N GLN A 25 17.92 -21.42 -8.66
CA GLN A 25 16.54 -21.88 -8.83
C GLN A 25 16.51 -22.72 -10.11
N ALA A 26 16.36 -24.04 -10.01
CA ALA A 26 16.46 -25.01 -11.12
C ALA A 26 15.46 -24.85 -12.29
N THR A 27 14.76 -23.70 -12.34
CA THR A 27 13.70 -23.31 -13.26
C THR A 27 14.18 -22.36 -14.37
N PHE A 28 15.48 -22.34 -14.73
CA PHE A 28 15.99 -21.51 -15.84
C PHE A 28 15.39 -21.93 -17.19
N LYS A 29 14.18 -21.46 -17.47
CA LYS A 29 13.60 -21.36 -18.81
C LYS A 29 13.75 -19.90 -19.20
N ILE A 30 14.84 -19.58 -19.92
CA ILE A 30 15.05 -18.43 -20.83
C ILE A 30 14.57 -17.05 -20.30
N LEU A 31 15.49 -16.07 -20.20
CA LEU A 31 15.14 -14.67 -19.89
C LEU A 31 13.94 -14.19 -20.74
N SER A 32 13.01 -13.45 -20.13
CA SER A 32 11.90 -12.86 -20.89
C SER A 32 12.43 -11.96 -22.00
N PRO A 33 11.70 -11.73 -23.11
CA PRO A 33 12.18 -10.86 -24.20
C PRO A 33 12.62 -9.46 -23.73
N LYS A 34 11.96 -8.92 -22.69
CA LYS A 34 12.31 -7.64 -22.06
C LYS A 34 13.65 -7.75 -21.30
N GLN A 35 13.82 -8.80 -20.49
CA GLN A 35 15.05 -9.06 -19.76
C GLN A 35 16.22 -9.36 -20.70
N ASP A 36 16.03 -10.17 -21.74
CA ASP A 36 17.05 -10.51 -22.73
C ASP A 36 17.49 -9.28 -23.54
N LYS A 37 16.55 -8.43 -23.96
CA LYS A 37 16.86 -7.15 -24.61
C LYS A 37 17.73 -6.27 -23.70
N LEU A 38 17.33 -6.06 -22.45
CA LEU A 38 18.09 -5.23 -21.53
C LEU A 38 19.44 -5.87 -21.16
N PHE A 39 19.49 -7.19 -21.05
CA PHE A 39 20.74 -7.93 -20.81
C PHE A 39 21.74 -7.73 -21.95
N LYS A 40 21.29 -7.89 -23.20
CA LYS A 40 22.08 -7.59 -24.41
C LYS A 40 22.51 -6.13 -24.46
N GLU A 41 21.62 -5.21 -24.08
CA GLU A 41 21.94 -3.79 -23.99
C GLU A 41 23.01 -3.52 -22.93
N VAL A 42 22.97 -4.14 -21.75
CA VAL A 42 23.99 -3.97 -20.70
C VAL A 42 25.35 -4.53 -21.14
N LEU A 43 25.35 -5.60 -21.95
CA LEU A 43 26.56 -6.25 -22.47
C LEU A 43 27.10 -5.65 -23.77
N SER A 44 26.30 -4.89 -24.53
CA SER A 44 26.75 -4.32 -25.80
C SER A 44 27.96 -3.38 -25.63
N PRO A 45 28.85 -3.28 -26.63
CA PRO A 45 29.88 -2.25 -26.66
C PRO A 45 29.25 -0.87 -26.48
N TYR A 46 29.91 0.00 -25.72
CA TYR A 46 29.42 1.34 -25.46
C TYR A 46 29.51 2.19 -26.74
N GLU A 47 28.37 2.60 -27.28
CA GLU A 47 28.31 3.71 -28.25
C GLU A 47 28.14 5.02 -27.46
N PRO A 48 28.94 6.06 -27.75
CA PRO A 48 28.83 7.35 -27.07
C PRO A 48 27.57 8.06 -27.56
N ASP A 49 26.43 7.73 -26.96
CA ASP A 49 25.21 8.47 -27.16
C ASP A 49 25.25 9.75 -26.29
N TYR A 50 25.00 10.90 -26.90
CA TYR A 50 25.07 12.23 -26.24
C TYR A 50 23.94 12.47 -25.24
N SER A 51 23.04 11.50 -25.05
CA SER A 51 22.08 11.49 -23.96
C SER A 51 22.66 10.67 -22.80
N VAL A 52 23.14 11.35 -21.75
CA VAL A 52 23.40 10.68 -20.47
C VAL A 52 22.03 10.24 -19.94
N SER A 53 21.65 9.01 -20.24
CA SER A 53 20.56 8.33 -19.53
C SER A 53 20.86 8.44 -18.04
N ARG A 54 20.06 9.20 -17.29
CA ARG A 54 20.12 9.23 -15.81
C ARG A 54 19.89 7.84 -15.20
N ASN A 55 19.39 6.90 -15.99
CA ASN A 55 19.06 5.55 -15.53
C ASN A 55 20.27 4.63 -15.60
N ASN A 56 20.63 4.08 -14.45
CA ASN A 56 21.63 3.04 -14.31
C ASN A 56 21.09 1.72 -14.88
N SER A 57 21.46 1.39 -16.13
CA SER A 57 20.93 0.20 -16.83
C SER A 57 21.30 -1.12 -16.17
N VAL A 58 22.42 -1.17 -15.43
CA VAL A 58 22.84 -2.34 -14.63
C VAL A 58 21.89 -2.57 -13.46
N LEU A 59 21.55 -1.51 -12.71
CA LEU A 59 20.55 -1.60 -11.65
C LEU A 59 19.16 -1.91 -12.22
N GLN A 60 18.81 -1.29 -13.34
CA GLN A 60 17.52 -1.52 -14.00
C GLN A 60 17.34 -3.00 -14.38
N LEU A 61 18.43 -3.64 -14.85
CA LEU A 61 18.45 -5.06 -15.14
C LEU A 61 18.31 -5.90 -13.87
N ALA A 62 19.05 -5.58 -12.81
CA ALA A 62 18.92 -6.29 -11.53
C ALA A 62 17.50 -6.22 -10.96
N TYR A 63 16.85 -5.05 -11.09
CA TYR A 63 15.44 -4.87 -10.76
C TYR A 63 14.52 -5.70 -11.67
N GLN A 64 14.70 -5.69 -12.99
CA GLN A 64 13.88 -6.50 -13.90
C GLN A 64 14.05 -8.01 -13.67
N LEU A 65 15.17 -8.43 -13.09
CA LEU A 65 15.41 -9.81 -12.66
C LEU A 65 14.68 -10.18 -11.35
N LEU A 66 14.07 -9.21 -10.65
CA LEU A 66 13.08 -9.48 -9.59
C LEU A 66 11.72 -9.85 -10.19
N GLU A 67 11.37 -9.27 -11.34
CA GLU A 67 10.15 -9.60 -12.08
C GLU A 67 10.25 -11.04 -12.59
N THR A 68 9.24 -11.87 -12.30
CA THR A 68 9.17 -13.25 -12.79
C THR A 68 7.75 -13.58 -13.22
N ASP A 69 7.57 -14.60 -14.05
CA ASP A 69 6.26 -15.03 -14.56
C ASP A 69 5.35 -15.71 -13.51
N ASP A 70 5.77 -15.81 -12.24
CA ASP A 70 4.97 -16.39 -11.16
C ASP A 70 4.12 -15.31 -10.47
N THR A 71 2.81 -15.54 -10.37
CA THR A 71 1.84 -14.61 -9.78
C THR A 71 2.10 -14.35 -8.28
N LEU A 72 2.79 -15.26 -7.59
CA LEU A 72 3.25 -15.06 -6.19
C LEU A 72 4.38 -14.03 -6.05
N LYS A 73 5.02 -13.60 -7.15
CA LYS A 73 6.19 -12.70 -7.14
C LYS A 73 5.88 -11.24 -7.50
N ASN A 74 4.61 -10.82 -7.52
CA ASN A 74 4.28 -9.38 -7.47
C ASN A 74 4.66 -8.78 -6.10
N ALA A 75 4.48 -9.55 -5.03
CA ALA A 75 4.78 -9.14 -3.66
C ALA A 75 6.23 -8.71 -3.46
N ILE A 76 7.21 -9.37 -4.09
CA ILE A 76 8.63 -8.98 -3.93
C ILE A 76 8.90 -7.60 -4.50
N VAL A 77 8.23 -7.25 -5.59
CA VAL A 77 8.43 -5.95 -6.22
C VAL A 77 7.76 -4.86 -5.40
N ASP A 78 6.57 -5.12 -4.84
CA ASP A 78 5.88 -4.18 -3.96
C ASP A 78 6.65 -3.97 -2.64
N CYS A 79 7.12 -5.07 -2.03
CA CYS A 79 7.98 -5.04 -0.85
C CYS A 79 9.29 -4.28 -1.12
N PHE A 80 9.92 -4.50 -2.27
CA PHE A 80 11.14 -3.81 -2.68
C PHE A 80 10.94 -2.29 -2.71
N TRP A 81 9.89 -1.83 -3.39
CA TRP A 81 9.66 -0.39 -3.54
C TRP A 81 9.15 0.27 -2.26
N HIS A 82 8.28 -0.39 -1.50
CA HIS A 82 7.88 0.10 -0.17
C HIS A 82 9.11 0.25 0.74
N SER A 83 10.05 -0.70 0.65
CA SER A 83 11.27 -0.61 1.44
C SER A 83 12.10 0.60 1.05
N LEU A 84 12.29 0.86 -0.25
CA LEU A 84 13.03 2.05 -0.70
C LEU A 84 12.38 3.35 -0.20
N ASP A 85 11.05 3.51 -0.36
CA ASP A 85 10.31 4.68 0.15
C ASP A 85 10.47 4.80 1.68
N PHE A 86 10.26 3.71 2.41
CA PHE A 86 10.39 3.70 3.86
C PHE A 86 11.81 4.09 4.32
N PHE A 87 12.84 3.57 3.65
CA PHE A 87 14.23 3.84 4.01
C PHE A 87 14.67 5.26 3.67
N GLU A 88 14.06 5.95 2.70
CA GLU A 88 14.30 7.38 2.48
C GLU A 88 13.94 8.22 3.71
N HIS A 89 12.97 7.78 4.50
CA HIS A 89 12.48 8.49 5.69
C HIS A 89 13.16 8.03 6.99
N CYS A 90 13.37 6.72 7.13
CA CYS A 90 13.81 6.10 8.39
C CYS A 90 15.26 5.59 8.37
N GLY A 91 15.85 5.33 7.19
CA GLY A 91 17.23 4.85 7.02
C GLY A 91 17.48 3.38 7.37
N CYS A 92 16.85 2.85 8.42
CA CYS A 92 16.95 1.44 8.81
C CYS A 92 15.66 0.95 9.49
N ILE A 93 15.54 -0.37 9.67
CA ILE A 93 14.40 -1.01 10.36
C ILE A 93 14.78 -2.38 10.90
N ASN A 94 14.12 -2.87 11.94
CA ASN A 94 14.29 -4.26 12.38
C ASN A 94 13.70 -5.25 11.34
N TYR A 95 14.36 -6.39 11.18
CA TYR A 95 13.98 -7.48 10.28
C TYR A 95 12.48 -7.86 10.38
N ASN A 96 12.02 -8.11 11.61
CA ASN A 96 10.66 -8.59 11.86
C ASN A 96 9.63 -7.47 11.67
N GLU A 97 10.04 -6.23 11.91
CA GLU A 97 9.23 -5.03 11.74
C GLU A 97 8.96 -4.76 10.26
N LEU A 98 9.98 -4.88 9.40
CA LEU A 98 9.82 -4.72 7.95
C LEU A 98 8.82 -5.71 7.35
N ILE A 99 8.88 -6.98 7.77
CA ILE A 99 7.90 -7.99 7.35
C ILE A 99 6.50 -7.60 7.82
N THR A 100 6.38 -7.12 9.06
CA THR A 100 5.10 -6.69 9.63
C THR A 100 4.52 -5.50 8.85
N LEU A 101 5.34 -4.54 8.43
CA LEU A 101 4.92 -3.43 7.57
C LEU A 101 4.45 -3.90 6.19
N TRP A 102 5.14 -4.85 5.56
CA TRP A 102 4.68 -5.40 4.29
C TRP A 102 3.34 -6.13 4.41
N ILE A 103 3.09 -6.79 5.56
CA ILE A 103 1.79 -7.41 5.86
C ILE A 103 0.72 -6.33 6.07
N LEU A 104 1.04 -5.26 6.79
CA LEU A 104 0.18 -4.09 6.97
C LEU A 104 -0.25 -3.51 5.62
N GLU A 105 0.67 -3.34 4.70
CA GLU A 105 0.39 -2.78 3.37
C GLU A 105 -0.39 -3.71 2.44
N GLY A 106 -0.55 -4.98 2.82
CA GLY A 106 -1.37 -5.93 2.06
C GLY A 106 -0.69 -6.45 0.79
N TYR A 107 0.65 -6.53 0.78
CA TYR A 107 1.42 -7.08 -0.35
C TYR A 107 1.35 -8.61 -0.47
N PHE A 108 0.87 -9.29 0.56
CA PHE A 108 0.67 -10.73 0.53
C PHE A 108 -0.78 -11.05 0.15
N ASP A 109 -0.95 -12.05 -0.72
CA ASP A 109 -2.22 -12.71 -1.13
C ASP A 109 -3.21 -12.76 0.04
N PRO A 110 -4.55 -12.58 -0.14
CA PRO A 110 -5.49 -12.26 0.92
C PRO A 110 -5.18 -13.07 2.17
N VAL A 111 -4.61 -12.39 3.16
CA VAL A 111 -3.93 -13.06 4.27
C VAL A 111 -4.97 -13.90 5.02
N ARG A 112 -5.04 -15.20 4.74
CA ARG A 112 -5.89 -16.12 5.52
C ARG A 112 -5.22 -16.54 6.81
N SER A 113 -3.89 -16.48 6.84
CA SER A 113 -3.03 -16.87 7.94
C SER A 113 -1.89 -15.86 8.08
N VAL A 114 -1.84 -15.21 9.25
CA VAL A 114 -0.74 -14.30 9.62
C VAL A 114 0.60 -15.05 9.58
N LYS A 115 0.60 -16.32 10.03
CA LYS A 115 1.78 -17.18 9.99
C LYS A 115 2.27 -17.42 8.57
N LYS A 116 1.38 -17.67 7.61
CA LYS A 116 1.74 -17.82 6.20
C LYS A 116 2.29 -16.52 5.63
N ALA A 117 1.59 -15.39 5.84
CA ALA A 117 2.04 -14.09 5.34
C ALA A 117 3.44 -13.71 5.88
N TYR A 118 3.71 -14.03 7.16
CA TYR A 118 5.03 -13.83 7.73
C TYR A 118 6.10 -14.70 7.08
N LYS A 119 5.80 -15.98 6.80
CA LYS A 119 6.73 -16.88 6.09
C LYS A 119 7.00 -16.39 4.67
N ASP A 120 5.97 -15.94 3.96
CA ASP A 120 6.10 -15.41 2.61
C ASP A 120 6.95 -14.12 2.64
N GLY A 121 6.70 -13.22 3.59
CA GLY A 121 7.52 -12.02 3.81
C GLY A 121 8.96 -12.31 4.20
N HIS A 122 9.19 -13.31 5.05
CA HIS A 122 10.53 -13.80 5.38
C HIS A 122 11.27 -14.30 4.12
N ALA A 123 10.60 -15.08 3.27
CA ALA A 123 11.18 -15.56 2.01
C ALA A 123 11.55 -14.40 1.07
N ILE A 124 10.68 -13.38 0.95
CA ILE A 124 10.97 -12.18 0.16
C ILE A 124 12.15 -11.40 0.75
N LEU A 125 12.20 -11.20 2.07
CA LEU A 125 13.29 -10.47 2.73
C LEU A 125 14.63 -11.18 2.49
N VAL A 126 14.67 -12.50 2.68
CA VAL A 126 15.87 -13.32 2.40
C VAL A 126 16.26 -13.23 0.92
N GLU A 127 15.31 -13.26 -0.01
CA GLU A 127 15.60 -13.12 -1.44
C GLU A 127 16.23 -11.76 -1.76
N LEU A 128 15.68 -10.65 -1.22
CA LEU A 128 16.23 -9.31 -1.39
C LEU A 128 17.65 -9.18 -0.78
N ILE A 129 17.91 -9.85 0.35
CA ILE A 129 19.24 -9.91 0.97
C ILE A 129 20.23 -10.71 0.10
N ASN A 130 19.82 -11.88 -0.38
CA ASN A 130 20.64 -12.74 -1.23
C ASN A 130 21.04 -12.03 -2.53
N ARG A 131 20.15 -11.20 -3.07
CA ARG A 131 20.41 -10.32 -4.23
C ARG A 131 21.27 -9.11 -3.91
N GLY A 132 21.58 -8.87 -2.64
CA GLY A 132 22.37 -7.73 -2.17
C GLY A 132 21.64 -6.40 -2.23
N ILE A 133 20.31 -6.43 -2.39
CA ILE A 133 19.45 -5.24 -2.41
C ILE A 133 19.22 -4.73 -1.00
N LEU A 134 19.09 -5.66 -0.04
CA LEU A 134 19.05 -5.38 1.39
C LEU A 134 20.27 -5.99 2.07
N LYS A 135 20.65 -5.44 3.21
CA LYS A 135 21.73 -5.96 4.06
C LYS A 135 21.25 -6.04 5.50
N ILE A 136 21.69 -7.08 6.21
CA ILE A 136 21.49 -7.21 7.66
C ILE A 136 22.78 -6.79 8.37
N GLN A 137 22.63 -5.97 9.39
CA GLN A 137 23.65 -5.58 10.36
C GLN A 137 23.36 -6.21 11.73
N ASP A 138 24.21 -5.92 12.71
CA ASP A 138 24.04 -6.40 14.09
C ASP A 138 22.65 -6.04 14.65
N GLY A 139 22.07 -6.95 15.42
CA GLY A 139 20.76 -6.76 16.04
C GLY A 139 19.57 -6.88 15.09
N ASP A 140 19.69 -7.66 14.02
CA ASP A 140 18.66 -7.88 12.99
C ASP A 140 18.20 -6.57 12.33
N ILE A 141 19.09 -5.57 12.22
CA ILE A 141 18.80 -4.30 11.56
C ILE A 141 18.99 -4.45 10.05
N VAL A 142 17.95 -4.15 9.30
CA VAL A 142 17.93 -4.15 7.84
C VAL A 142 18.16 -2.73 7.32
N ILE A 143 19.07 -2.61 6.34
CA ILE A 143 19.35 -1.38 5.61
C ILE A 143 19.30 -1.64 4.09
N PRO A 144 19.00 -0.63 3.26
CA PRO A 144 19.04 -0.78 1.81
C PRO A 144 20.47 -0.71 1.27
N GLU A 145 20.67 -1.29 0.09
CA GLU A 145 21.80 -0.93 -0.77
C GLU A 145 21.54 0.46 -1.38
N MET A 146 22.27 1.47 -0.92
CA MET A 146 22.07 2.88 -1.30
C MET A 146 22.17 3.13 -2.81
N ALA A 147 22.90 2.29 -3.55
CA ALA A 147 22.92 2.38 -5.02
C ALA A 147 21.52 2.22 -5.64
N MET A 148 20.62 1.47 -5.00
CA MET A 148 19.26 1.21 -5.48
C MET A 148 18.39 2.48 -5.49
N ASN A 149 18.74 3.54 -4.75
CA ASN A 149 18.01 4.82 -4.78
C ASN A 149 18.14 5.55 -6.14
N GLN A 150 19.07 5.12 -7.00
CA GLN A 150 19.19 5.65 -8.37
C GLN A 150 18.24 4.98 -9.37
N LEU A 151 17.43 4.03 -8.92
CA LEU A 151 16.44 3.38 -9.78
C LEU A 151 15.26 4.29 -10.04
N THR A 152 14.89 4.36 -11.32
CA THR A 152 13.62 4.95 -11.72
C THR A 152 12.61 3.82 -11.86
N ASP A 153 11.45 3.93 -11.22
CA ASP A 153 10.39 2.95 -11.47
C ASP A 153 9.79 3.13 -12.87
N LEU A 154 10.12 2.21 -13.76
CA LEU A 154 9.60 2.19 -15.12
C LEU A 154 8.25 1.48 -15.26
N ARG A 155 7.69 0.88 -14.18
CA ARG A 155 6.38 0.23 -14.23
C ARG A 155 5.20 1.20 -14.23
N TYR A 156 5.47 2.50 -14.37
CA TYR A 156 4.46 3.55 -14.33
C TYR A 156 3.64 3.55 -13.02
N HIS A 157 4.08 2.92 -11.92
CA HIS A 157 3.33 2.94 -10.65
C HIS A 157 3.73 4.08 -9.70
N GLY A 158 4.79 4.84 -10.03
CA GLY A 158 5.32 5.92 -9.20
C GLY A 158 5.88 5.43 -7.85
N LEU A 159 6.69 6.24 -7.19
CA LEU A 159 7.22 5.93 -5.85
C LEU A 159 6.07 5.81 -4.82
N PHE A 160 4.99 6.57 -5.02
CA PHE A 160 3.96 6.86 -4.02
C PHE A 160 2.61 6.13 -4.19
N GLY A 161 2.45 5.36 -5.27
CA GLY A 161 1.23 4.57 -5.52
C GLY A 161 1.16 3.21 -4.81
N ARG A 162 2.11 2.93 -3.91
CA ARG A 162 2.37 1.56 -3.43
C ARG A 162 2.02 1.32 -1.98
N SER A 163 2.14 2.33 -1.12
CA SER A 163 1.61 2.21 0.24
C SER A 163 0.09 2.39 0.14
N GLN A 164 -0.65 1.30 0.34
CA GLN A 164 -2.11 1.33 0.31
C GLN A 164 -2.65 2.14 1.50
N LEU A 165 -1.89 2.14 2.60
CA LEU A 165 -2.30 2.79 3.84
C LEU A 165 -1.61 4.12 4.10
N LEU A 166 -0.62 4.51 3.28
CA LEU A 166 0.31 5.62 3.52
C LEU A 166 1.02 5.51 4.88
N PHE A 167 1.30 4.29 5.35
CA PHE A 167 1.79 4.06 6.71
C PHE A 167 3.14 4.75 6.97
N SER A 168 4.01 4.86 5.96
CA SER A 168 5.27 5.62 6.04
C SER A 168 5.07 7.10 6.36
N ARG A 169 3.94 7.69 5.93
CA ARG A 169 3.61 9.11 6.15
C ARG A 169 2.80 9.35 7.43
N VAL A 170 1.85 8.46 7.72
CA VAL A 170 0.94 8.57 8.88
C VAL A 170 1.64 8.16 10.18
N SER A 171 2.52 7.15 10.13
CA SER A 171 3.17 6.54 11.28
C SER A 171 4.63 6.97 11.43
N CYS A 172 4.96 8.22 11.11
CA CYS A 172 6.17 8.85 11.64
C CYS A 172 6.02 9.05 13.16
N ARG A 173 5.89 7.93 13.91
CA ARG A 173 6.33 7.81 15.29
C ARG A 173 7.73 8.42 15.37
N GLU A 174 8.06 9.02 16.51
CA GLU A 174 9.43 9.42 16.84
C GLU A 174 10.39 8.35 16.29
N LYS A 175 11.38 8.75 15.47
CA LYS A 175 12.30 7.87 14.71
C LYS A 175 12.95 6.73 15.53
N ASN A 176 12.76 6.72 16.85
CA ASN A 176 13.30 5.79 17.83
C ASN A 176 12.26 4.82 18.43
N LYS A 177 10.97 4.87 18.04
CA LYS A 177 9.90 4.00 18.54
C LYS A 177 9.41 3.04 17.45
N GLY A 178 10.20 2.01 17.14
CA GLY A 178 9.75 0.90 16.30
C GLY A 178 8.54 0.17 16.88
N LEU A 179 8.04 -0.87 16.21
CA LEU A 179 6.87 -1.64 16.69
C LEU A 179 7.09 -2.29 18.07
N GLY A 180 8.32 -2.32 18.59
CA GLY A 180 8.66 -2.91 19.89
C GLY A 180 9.01 -4.38 19.78
N LYS A 181 9.01 -5.10 20.90
CA LYS A 181 9.37 -6.53 20.89
C LYS A 181 8.27 -7.34 20.21
N ILE A 182 8.56 -7.84 19.02
CA ILE A 182 7.64 -8.68 18.23
C ILE A 182 7.60 -10.09 18.81
N THR A 183 6.39 -10.59 19.07
CA THR A 183 6.12 -11.97 19.50
C THR A 183 5.12 -12.60 18.54
N GLN A 184 5.46 -13.75 17.97
CA GLN A 184 4.57 -14.53 17.12
C GLN A 184 3.98 -15.69 17.92
N ILE A 185 2.66 -15.82 17.90
CA ILE A 185 1.94 -16.89 18.62
C ILE A 185 0.85 -17.41 17.68
N ASP A 186 1.11 -18.57 17.08
CA ASP A 186 0.33 -19.18 15.99
C ASP A 186 -0.04 -18.20 14.85
N ASP A 187 -1.33 -17.92 14.62
CA ASP A 187 -1.84 -16.97 13.62
C ASP A 187 -2.06 -15.55 14.17
N MET A 188 -1.15 -15.13 15.06
CA MET A 188 -1.12 -13.80 15.64
C MET A 188 0.31 -13.29 15.77
N ILE A 189 0.50 -12.01 15.47
CA ILE A 189 1.71 -11.25 15.82
C ILE A 189 1.28 -10.16 16.78
N LYS A 190 1.99 -10.03 17.90
CA LYS A 190 1.79 -8.92 18.83
C LYS A 190 3.11 -8.28 19.17
N THR A 191 3.07 -6.99 19.46
CA THR A 191 4.24 -6.26 19.93
C THR A 191 3.95 -5.55 21.24
N VAL A 192 4.96 -5.48 22.10
CA VAL A 192 4.86 -4.82 23.40
C VAL A 192 5.77 -3.62 23.45
N ASN A 193 5.26 -2.53 24.03
CA ASN A 193 6.05 -1.34 24.28
C ASN A 193 6.69 -1.42 25.68
N ALA A 194 8.01 -1.62 25.72
CA ALA A 194 8.75 -1.70 26.99
C ALA A 194 8.65 -0.41 27.83
N ASN A 195 8.43 0.75 27.18
CA ASN A 195 8.33 2.04 27.85
C ASN A 195 6.93 2.28 28.48
N LYS A 196 5.91 1.52 28.07
CA LYS A 196 4.55 1.54 28.64
C LYS A 196 4.26 0.22 29.38
N GLY A 197 5.16 -0.22 30.25
CA GLY A 197 4.91 -1.39 31.11
C GLY A 197 4.74 -2.73 30.39
N ALA A 198 5.26 -2.88 29.17
CA ALA A 198 5.07 -4.04 28.30
C ALA A 198 3.62 -4.28 27.82
N ASN A 199 2.82 -3.22 27.70
CA ASN A 199 1.48 -3.30 27.13
C ASN A 199 1.52 -3.52 25.62
N ILE A 200 0.52 -4.24 25.09
CA ILE A 200 0.41 -4.59 23.66
C ILE A 200 0.05 -3.33 22.88
N CYS A 201 0.90 -2.92 21.94
CA CYS A 201 0.69 -1.70 21.14
C CYS A 201 0.39 -1.98 19.66
N THR A 202 0.79 -3.13 19.13
CA THR A 202 0.45 -3.56 17.76
C THR A 202 0.04 -5.01 17.77
N MET A 203 -1.03 -5.32 17.05
CA MET A 203 -1.53 -6.69 16.93
C MET A 203 -2.04 -6.98 15.51
N LEU A 204 -1.62 -8.11 14.99
CA LEU A 204 -2.09 -8.71 13.74
C LEU A 204 -2.67 -10.06 14.09
N VAL A 205 -3.93 -10.31 13.74
CA VAL A 205 -4.59 -11.58 14.11
C VAL A 205 -5.48 -12.08 12.98
N SER A 206 -5.41 -13.39 12.73
CA SER A 206 -6.36 -14.08 11.85
C SER A 206 -7.70 -14.27 12.56
N GLY A 207 -8.79 -14.08 11.85
CA GLY A 207 -10.14 -14.23 12.38
C GLY A 207 -10.45 -15.65 12.87
N ASN A 208 -9.75 -16.67 12.38
CA ASN A 208 -9.83 -18.03 12.92
C ASN A 208 -9.45 -18.09 14.41
N ARG A 209 -8.52 -17.23 14.86
CA ARG A 209 -8.15 -17.11 16.28
C ARG A 209 -9.25 -16.45 17.08
N LEU A 210 -9.83 -15.37 16.56
CA LEU A 210 -10.95 -14.67 17.21
C LEU A 210 -12.19 -15.55 17.39
N ARG A 211 -12.40 -16.59 16.56
CA ARG A 211 -13.47 -17.59 16.76
C ARG A 211 -13.26 -18.48 17.98
N GLN A 212 -12.00 -18.79 18.30
CA GLN A 212 -11.65 -19.70 19.39
C GLN A 212 -11.72 -18.99 20.75
N GLU A 213 -11.73 -17.67 20.74
CA GLU A 213 -11.77 -16.83 21.92
C GLU A 213 -13.13 -16.15 22.07
N THR A 214 -13.45 -15.68 23.28
CA THR A 214 -14.57 -14.75 23.47
C THR A 214 -14.07 -13.33 23.18
N PRO A 215 -14.50 -12.67 22.09
CA PRO A 215 -13.91 -11.39 21.65
C PRO A 215 -13.85 -10.28 22.72
N PRO A 216 -14.85 -10.10 23.61
CA PRO A 216 -14.74 -9.14 24.70
C PRO A 216 -13.49 -9.38 25.57
N LYS A 217 -13.30 -10.61 26.05
CA LYS A 217 -12.16 -10.97 26.91
C LYS A 217 -10.83 -10.86 26.16
N PHE A 218 -10.83 -11.12 24.86
CA PHE A 218 -9.63 -10.99 24.04
C PHE A 218 -9.13 -9.54 24.02
N PHE A 219 -10.02 -8.56 23.85
CA PHE A 219 -9.66 -7.14 23.78
C PHE A 219 -9.58 -6.43 25.15
N GLU A 220 -10.08 -7.03 26.23
CA GLU A 220 -10.10 -6.45 27.58
C GLU A 220 -8.72 -5.98 28.09
N GLN A 221 -7.63 -6.66 27.71
CA GLN A 221 -6.27 -6.36 28.17
C GLN A 221 -5.47 -5.46 27.21
N MET A 222 -6.13 -4.88 26.21
CA MET A 222 -5.48 -4.19 25.09
C MET A 222 -5.80 -2.68 25.06
N ALA A 223 -5.91 -2.05 26.23
CA ALA A 223 -6.26 -0.63 26.35
C ALA A 223 -5.28 0.31 25.62
N ASP A 224 -3.99 -0.05 25.54
CA ASP A 224 -2.95 0.72 24.86
C ASP A 224 -2.72 0.33 23.39
N LEU A 225 -3.65 -0.42 22.79
CA LEU A 225 -3.48 -0.90 21.42
C LEU A 225 -3.61 0.26 20.43
N GLU A 226 -2.53 0.56 19.71
CA GLU A 226 -2.46 1.65 18.74
C GLU A 226 -2.67 1.17 17.30
N VAL A 227 -2.32 -0.09 17.01
CA VAL A 227 -2.42 -0.69 15.66
C VAL A 227 -3.06 -2.07 15.74
N LEU A 228 -4.17 -2.26 15.03
CA LEU A 228 -4.89 -3.54 14.95
C LEU A 228 -5.13 -3.94 13.50
N ILE A 229 -4.71 -5.14 13.14
CA ILE A 229 -5.09 -5.80 11.89
C ILE A 229 -5.85 -7.08 12.15
N LEU A 230 -7.00 -7.19 11.49
CA LEU A 230 -7.88 -8.33 11.52
C LEU A 230 -8.01 -8.89 10.10
N PHE A 231 -7.67 -10.16 9.93
CA PHE A 231 -7.79 -10.84 8.64
C PHE A 231 -8.88 -11.89 8.65
N ASP A 232 -9.81 -11.83 7.70
CA ASP A 232 -10.94 -12.76 7.60
C ASP A 232 -11.68 -12.91 8.94
N PRO A 233 -12.10 -11.81 9.60
CA PRO A 233 -12.86 -11.91 10.83
C PRO A 233 -14.26 -12.42 10.50
N THR A 234 -14.69 -13.40 11.26
CA THR A 234 -15.92 -14.14 10.98
C THR A 234 -17.00 -13.84 12.01
N LEU A 235 -16.95 -12.62 12.55
CA LEU A 235 -17.84 -12.13 13.59
C LEU A 235 -18.62 -10.95 13.00
N GLY A 236 -19.94 -11.12 12.82
CA GLY A 236 -20.75 -10.05 12.24
C GLY A 236 -20.85 -8.79 13.12
N CYS A 237 -20.72 -8.94 14.44
CA CYS A 237 -20.76 -7.85 15.42
C CYS A 237 -19.36 -7.40 15.89
N LEU A 238 -18.32 -7.60 15.08
CA LEU A 238 -16.93 -7.34 15.46
C LEU A 238 -16.70 -5.92 15.99
N THR A 239 -17.27 -4.92 15.33
CA THR A 239 -17.11 -3.48 15.60
C THR A 239 -17.49 -3.12 17.04
N ARG A 240 -18.50 -3.78 17.61
CA ARG A 240 -18.94 -3.60 19.01
C ARG A 240 -17.89 -3.93 20.04
N TYR A 241 -16.97 -4.84 19.72
CA TYR A 241 -15.88 -5.23 20.61
C TYR A 241 -14.67 -4.30 20.46
N LEU A 242 -14.56 -3.59 19.34
CA LEU A 242 -13.44 -2.70 19.06
C LEU A 242 -13.64 -1.30 19.63
N LYS A 243 -14.88 -0.84 19.81
CA LYS A 243 -15.22 0.54 20.22
C LYS A 243 -14.52 1.07 21.48
N ASN A 244 -14.07 0.18 22.38
CA ASN A 244 -13.40 0.56 23.63
C ASN A 244 -11.87 0.69 23.49
N LEU A 245 -11.31 0.43 22.31
CA LEU A 245 -9.87 0.54 22.03
C LEU A 245 -9.52 2.01 21.71
N CYS A 246 -9.68 2.89 22.70
CA CYS A 246 -9.65 4.35 22.49
C CYS A 246 -8.29 4.88 21.98
N GLU A 247 -7.19 4.16 22.20
CA GLU A 247 -5.85 4.54 21.74
C GLU A 247 -5.57 4.12 20.28
N LEU A 248 -6.54 3.47 19.63
CA LEU A 248 -6.35 2.90 18.30
C LEU A 248 -6.22 4.00 17.24
N ARG A 249 -5.07 4.01 16.56
CA ARG A 249 -4.74 4.94 15.47
C ARG A 249 -4.85 4.28 14.10
N VAL A 250 -4.60 2.98 14.03
CA VAL A 250 -4.63 2.21 12.79
C VAL A 250 -5.50 0.98 12.98
N LEU A 251 -6.59 0.92 12.22
CA LEU A 251 -7.48 -0.23 12.17
C LEU A 251 -7.59 -0.74 10.73
N VAL A 252 -7.19 -2.00 10.54
CA VAL A 252 -7.28 -2.68 9.25
C VAL A 252 -8.10 -3.95 9.41
N ILE A 253 -9.22 -4.05 8.70
CA ILE A 253 -10.12 -5.20 8.73
C ILE A 253 -10.30 -5.71 7.30
N ARG A 254 -9.65 -6.83 6.98
CA ARG A 254 -9.62 -7.40 5.62
C ARG A 254 -10.49 -8.63 5.49
N ASN A 255 -11.08 -8.81 4.32
CA ASN A 255 -11.94 -9.95 3.98
C ASN A 255 -13.09 -10.15 4.99
N CYS A 256 -13.68 -9.06 5.47
CA CYS A 256 -14.71 -9.12 6.50
C CYS A 256 -16.11 -9.34 5.93
N GLY A 257 -16.29 -10.43 5.19
CA GLY A 257 -17.54 -10.72 4.46
C GLY A 257 -18.81 -10.87 5.30
N LEU A 258 -18.66 -11.11 6.62
CA LEU A 258 -19.78 -11.19 7.57
C LEU A 258 -20.09 -9.86 8.26
N LEU A 259 -19.26 -8.83 8.08
CA LEU A 259 -19.47 -7.53 8.68
C LEU A 259 -20.61 -6.82 7.95
N SER A 260 -21.68 -6.51 8.69
CA SER A 260 -22.89 -5.88 8.14
C SER A 260 -22.96 -4.37 8.37
N ASP A 261 -22.17 -3.85 9.31
CA ASP A 261 -22.18 -2.47 9.73
C ASP A 261 -20.79 -2.04 10.21
N ILE A 262 -20.49 -0.74 10.14
CA ILE A 262 -19.24 -0.16 10.66
C ILE A 262 -19.48 0.97 11.67
N GLU A 263 -20.73 1.35 11.96
CA GLU A 263 -21.03 2.58 12.69
C GLU A 263 -20.42 2.63 14.10
N GLU A 264 -20.28 1.49 14.80
CA GLU A 264 -19.65 1.50 16.13
C GLU A 264 -18.15 1.85 16.10
N LEU A 265 -17.50 1.85 14.93
CA LEU A 265 -16.11 2.32 14.79
C LEU A 265 -15.99 3.85 14.95
N GLN A 266 -17.10 4.60 14.90
CA GLN A 266 -17.09 6.06 15.12
C GLN A 266 -16.63 6.45 16.53
N ASP A 267 -16.65 5.51 17.48
CA ASP A 267 -16.18 5.74 18.85
C ASP A 267 -14.63 5.79 18.94
N LEU A 268 -13.92 5.35 17.90
CA LEU A 268 -12.45 5.32 17.82
C LEU A 268 -11.87 6.65 17.33
N ARG A 269 -12.03 7.70 18.12
CA ARG A 269 -11.80 9.10 17.73
C ARG A 269 -10.36 9.43 17.31
N GLU A 270 -9.39 8.65 17.77
CA GLU A 270 -7.96 8.83 17.46
C GLU A 270 -7.52 8.13 16.16
N LEU A 271 -8.44 7.51 15.42
CA LEU A 271 -8.11 6.82 14.17
C LEU A 271 -7.54 7.78 13.12
N GLN A 272 -6.38 7.39 12.61
CA GLN A 272 -5.66 8.03 11.51
C GLN A 272 -5.70 7.19 10.24
N VAL A 273 -5.75 5.86 10.38
CA VAL A 273 -5.88 4.92 9.26
C VAL A 273 -7.04 3.98 9.52
N LEU A 274 -7.98 3.94 8.59
CA LEU A 274 -9.08 2.98 8.59
C LEU A 274 -9.15 2.23 7.28
N GLU A 275 -8.92 0.92 7.33
CA GLU A 275 -9.29 0.00 6.26
C GLU A 275 -10.40 -0.94 6.74
N VAL A 276 -11.51 -0.96 6.00
CA VAL A 276 -12.53 -2.00 6.08
C VAL A 276 -12.74 -2.52 4.66
N SER A 277 -12.24 -3.71 4.37
CA SER A 277 -12.28 -4.27 3.01
C SER A 277 -12.92 -5.64 2.93
N GLY A 278 -13.64 -5.87 1.83
CA GLY A 278 -14.41 -7.10 1.59
C GLY A 278 -15.71 -7.21 2.39
N ALA A 279 -16.18 -6.13 3.01
CA ALA A 279 -17.43 -6.07 3.77
C ALA A 279 -18.65 -5.96 2.84
N SER A 280 -18.96 -7.03 2.13
CA SER A 280 -20.01 -7.00 1.09
C SER A 280 -21.42 -6.73 1.65
N SER A 281 -21.66 -6.90 2.95
CA SER A 281 -22.97 -6.60 3.56
C SER A 281 -23.14 -5.14 3.98
N VAL A 282 -22.07 -4.34 4.01
CA VAL A 282 -22.14 -2.90 4.32
C VAL A 282 -22.61 -2.15 3.08
N VAL A 283 -23.81 -1.57 3.16
CA VAL A 283 -24.50 -0.90 2.04
C VAL A 283 -24.67 0.60 2.21
N ASN A 284 -24.51 1.10 3.43
CA ASN A 284 -24.62 2.50 3.81
C ASN A 284 -23.62 2.82 4.93
N ILE A 285 -23.28 4.10 5.04
CA ILE A 285 -22.50 4.69 6.14
C ILE A 285 -23.24 5.98 6.49
N THR A 286 -23.51 6.23 7.76
CA THR A 286 -24.25 7.41 8.20
C THR A 286 -23.43 8.68 8.03
N ASP A 287 -24.13 9.82 7.92
CA ASP A 287 -23.44 11.11 7.83
C ASP A 287 -22.67 11.48 9.11
N GLY A 288 -23.00 10.88 10.26
CA GLY A 288 -22.28 11.10 11.52
C GLY A 288 -20.90 10.43 11.58
N PHE A 289 -20.72 9.32 10.86
CA PHE A 289 -19.56 8.45 10.98
C PHE A 289 -18.21 9.20 10.83
N PHE A 290 -18.00 9.87 9.70
CA PHE A 290 -16.73 10.60 9.46
C PHE A 290 -16.60 11.89 10.29
N LYS A 291 -17.69 12.45 10.83
CA LYS A 291 -17.60 13.62 11.72
C LYS A 291 -16.96 13.25 13.05
N ALA A 292 -17.11 12.01 13.48
CA ALA A 292 -16.55 11.49 14.72
C ALA A 292 -15.07 11.07 14.59
N LEU A 293 -14.55 11.01 13.37
CA LEU A 293 -13.19 10.54 13.05
C LEU A 293 -12.35 11.66 12.38
N PRO A 294 -12.16 12.82 13.04
CA PRO A 294 -11.56 14.01 12.43
C PRO A 294 -10.08 13.84 12.05
N HIS A 295 -9.40 12.85 12.62
CA HIS A 295 -7.97 12.61 12.44
C HIS A 295 -7.63 11.65 11.30
N LEU A 296 -8.62 11.16 10.55
CA LEU A 296 -8.39 10.22 9.45
C LEU A 296 -7.54 10.85 8.34
N GLN A 297 -6.43 10.16 8.04
CA GLN A 297 -5.47 10.48 7.00
C GLN A 297 -5.51 9.46 5.85
N SER A 298 -5.94 8.23 6.12
CA SER A 298 -6.05 7.18 5.11
C SER A 298 -7.31 6.36 5.30
N LEU A 299 -8.13 6.28 4.25
CA LEU A 299 -9.41 5.59 4.26
C LEU A 299 -9.50 4.61 3.09
N ASN A 300 -9.62 3.34 3.40
CA ASN A 300 -9.82 2.27 2.43
C ASN A 300 -11.12 1.50 2.74
N LEU A 301 -12.08 1.60 1.83
CA LEU A 301 -13.39 0.95 1.92
C LEU A 301 -13.63 0.02 0.73
N SER A 302 -12.57 -0.67 0.28
CA SER A 302 -12.64 -1.52 -0.91
C SER A 302 -13.59 -2.71 -0.75
N GLY A 303 -14.34 -3.03 -1.80
CA GLY A 303 -15.26 -4.18 -1.83
C GLY A 303 -16.54 -4.02 -1.00
N LEU A 304 -16.84 -2.81 -0.52
CA LEU A 304 -18.12 -2.49 0.10
C LEU A 304 -19.23 -2.39 -0.97
N ARG A 305 -20.49 -2.55 -0.55
CA ARG A 305 -21.67 -2.40 -1.43
C ARG A 305 -22.36 -1.05 -1.26
N ILE A 306 -21.60 -0.01 -0.96
CA ILE A 306 -22.10 1.36 -0.83
C ILE A 306 -22.42 1.97 -2.20
N LYS A 307 -23.55 2.68 -2.29
CA LYS A 307 -23.91 3.44 -3.51
C LYS A 307 -23.25 4.81 -3.57
N SER A 308 -23.01 5.40 -2.41
CA SER A 308 -22.33 6.68 -2.24
C SER A 308 -21.73 6.73 -0.84
N LEU A 309 -20.71 7.57 -0.66
CA LEU A 309 -20.21 7.93 0.67
C LEU A 309 -21.05 9.09 1.25
N PRO A 310 -21.18 9.18 2.58
CA PRO A 310 -21.84 10.32 3.23
C PRO A 310 -21.10 11.63 2.95
N SER A 311 -21.84 12.74 3.00
CA SER A 311 -21.31 14.07 2.69
C SER A 311 -20.25 14.53 3.67
N SER A 312 -20.29 14.03 4.91
CA SER A 312 -19.32 14.33 5.97
C SER A 312 -17.87 13.96 5.65
N ILE A 313 -17.61 13.10 4.65
CA ILE A 313 -16.24 12.83 4.23
C ILE A 313 -15.50 14.10 3.80
N CYS A 314 -16.21 15.13 3.31
CA CYS A 314 -15.61 16.43 2.96
C CYS A 314 -15.05 17.21 4.16
N GLN A 315 -15.23 16.71 5.39
CA GLN A 315 -14.72 17.29 6.62
C GLN A 315 -13.40 16.64 7.07
N LEU A 316 -12.94 15.60 6.39
CA LEU A 316 -11.65 14.95 6.64
C LEU A 316 -10.52 15.75 5.97
N TYR A 317 -10.21 16.94 6.51
CA TYR A 317 -9.25 17.87 5.91
C TYR A 317 -7.84 17.30 5.78
N ASP A 318 -7.47 16.36 6.66
CA ASP A 318 -6.17 15.69 6.68
C ASP A 318 -6.15 14.38 5.89
N LEU A 319 -7.19 14.08 5.10
CA LEU A 319 -7.23 12.86 4.28
C LEU A 319 -6.25 12.94 3.10
N HIS A 320 -5.30 12.02 3.08
CA HIS A 320 -4.29 11.85 2.03
C HIS A 320 -4.63 10.69 1.08
N SER A 321 -5.30 9.65 1.55
CA SER A 321 -5.69 8.49 0.72
C SER A 321 -7.17 8.16 0.85
N LEU A 322 -7.84 8.03 -0.30
CA LEU A 322 -9.19 7.53 -0.43
C LEU A 322 -9.24 6.38 -1.45
N ILE A 323 -9.46 5.16 -0.96
CA ILE A 323 -9.47 3.93 -1.75
C ILE A 323 -10.85 3.27 -1.67
N LEU A 324 -11.50 3.09 -2.82
CA LEU A 324 -12.84 2.53 -3.00
C LEU A 324 -12.83 1.44 -4.10
N ARG A 325 -11.77 0.63 -4.13
CA ARG A 325 -11.61 -0.42 -5.15
C ARG A 325 -12.75 -1.41 -5.07
N ASP A 326 -13.19 -1.90 -6.22
CA ASP A 326 -14.20 -2.96 -6.33
C ASP A 326 -15.50 -2.67 -5.55
N CYS A 327 -15.81 -1.39 -5.30
CA CYS A 327 -17.12 -0.96 -4.83
C CYS A 327 -18.10 -1.04 -6.01
N LEU A 328 -18.53 -2.27 -6.34
CA LEU A 328 -19.22 -2.60 -7.60
C LEU A 328 -20.53 -1.85 -7.84
N VAL A 329 -21.14 -1.32 -6.76
CA VAL A 329 -22.40 -0.58 -6.80
C VAL A 329 -22.27 0.90 -6.47
N LEU A 330 -21.03 1.42 -6.33
CA LEU A 330 -20.78 2.84 -6.17
C LEU A 330 -21.26 3.58 -7.42
N GLU A 331 -22.18 4.53 -7.25
CA GLU A 331 -22.80 5.27 -8.36
C GLU A 331 -22.19 6.67 -8.54
N ASP A 332 -21.72 7.28 -7.45
CA ASP A 332 -21.07 8.60 -7.47
C ASP A 332 -19.93 8.70 -6.45
N LEU A 333 -19.02 9.66 -6.69
CA LEU A 333 -17.99 10.06 -5.73
C LEU A 333 -18.57 11.08 -4.75
N PRO A 334 -18.14 11.09 -3.47
CA PRO A 334 -18.51 12.16 -2.55
C PRO A 334 -17.92 13.51 -2.97
N ASP A 335 -18.41 14.60 -2.40
CA ASP A 335 -17.80 15.92 -2.58
C ASP A 335 -16.38 15.94 -1.96
N ILE A 336 -15.35 15.84 -2.82
CA ILE A 336 -13.95 15.81 -2.39
C ILE A 336 -13.26 17.17 -2.48
N HIS A 337 -14.01 18.24 -2.76
CA HIS A 337 -13.45 19.57 -3.03
C HIS A 337 -12.68 20.18 -1.85
N LYS A 338 -12.96 19.74 -0.63
CA LYS A 338 -12.30 20.17 0.60
C LYS A 338 -11.12 19.28 1.00
N LEU A 339 -10.88 18.18 0.30
CA LEU A 339 -9.79 17.24 0.59
C LEU A 339 -8.48 17.71 -0.04
N LEU A 340 -8.00 18.88 0.39
CA LEU A 340 -6.84 19.55 -0.21
C LEU A 340 -5.52 18.77 -0.02
N ASN A 341 -5.48 17.86 0.95
CA ASN A 341 -4.35 16.98 1.23
C ASN A 341 -4.38 15.66 0.46
N LEU A 342 -5.39 15.43 -0.39
CA LEU A 342 -5.56 14.16 -1.08
C LEU A 342 -4.44 13.91 -2.10
N GLU A 343 -3.72 12.81 -1.92
CA GLU A 343 -2.61 12.35 -2.76
C GLU A 343 -3.00 11.11 -3.58
N VAL A 344 -3.89 10.28 -3.03
CA VAL A 344 -4.33 9.02 -3.63
C VAL A 344 -5.86 9.00 -3.71
N LEU A 345 -6.38 8.88 -4.93
CA LEU A 345 -7.78 8.54 -5.18
C LEU A 345 -7.84 7.31 -6.10
N ASP A 346 -8.28 6.19 -5.54
CA ASP A 346 -8.38 4.93 -6.27
C ASP A 346 -9.80 4.39 -6.19
N VAL A 347 -10.45 4.32 -7.34
CA VAL A 347 -11.79 3.74 -7.48
C VAL A 347 -11.81 2.64 -8.55
N ARG A 348 -10.67 1.95 -8.71
CA ARG A 348 -10.55 0.85 -9.66
C ARG A 348 -11.66 -0.17 -9.44
N GLY A 349 -12.29 -0.66 -10.51
CA GLY A 349 -13.33 -1.68 -10.41
C GLY A 349 -14.68 -1.16 -9.88
N ALA A 350 -14.83 0.15 -9.64
CA ALA A 350 -16.13 0.78 -9.34
C ALA A 350 -17.01 0.83 -10.60
N ARG A 351 -17.53 -0.34 -11.01
CA ARG A 351 -18.20 -0.54 -12.30
C ARG A 351 -19.51 0.23 -12.47
N ARG A 352 -20.15 0.67 -11.39
CA ARG A 352 -21.37 1.49 -11.47
C ARG A 352 -21.11 2.99 -11.37
N LEU A 353 -19.85 3.41 -11.26
CA LEU A 353 -19.51 4.81 -11.09
C LEU A 353 -19.86 5.57 -12.36
N ARG A 354 -20.82 6.48 -12.26
CA ARG A 354 -21.38 7.23 -13.40
C ARG A 354 -20.84 8.64 -13.51
N THR A 355 -19.93 9.06 -12.62
CA THR A 355 -19.53 10.47 -12.43
C THR A 355 -19.33 11.23 -13.75
N CYS A 356 -20.23 12.17 -14.01
CA CYS A 356 -20.25 13.01 -15.20
C CYS A 356 -19.33 14.22 -15.00
N PHE A 357 -18.07 14.09 -15.40
CA PHE A 357 -17.15 15.23 -15.52
C PHE A 357 -17.50 16.06 -16.78
N GLY A 358 -18.63 16.78 -16.79
CA GLY A 358 -19.05 17.59 -17.95
C GLY A 358 -20.47 18.17 -17.91
N LEU A 359 -20.64 19.28 -18.63
CA LEU A 359 -21.68 20.34 -18.59
C LEU A 359 -23.17 19.96 -18.53
N LYS A 360 -23.57 18.69 -18.60
CA LYS A 360 -25.00 18.30 -18.68
C LYS A 360 -25.68 17.91 -17.35
N GLU A 361 -24.95 17.82 -16.24
CA GLU A 361 -25.56 17.57 -14.92
C GLU A 361 -25.14 18.64 -13.91
N LYS A 362 -26.04 19.59 -13.61
CA LYS A 362 -25.83 20.76 -12.73
C LYS A 362 -25.54 20.46 -11.26
N THR A 363 -25.53 19.18 -10.85
CA THR A 363 -25.52 18.78 -9.44
C THR A 363 -24.20 18.19 -8.94
N SER A 364 -23.34 17.64 -9.81
CA SER A 364 -22.04 17.12 -9.35
C SER A 364 -21.06 18.27 -9.11
N ARG A 365 -20.49 18.33 -7.89
CA ARG A 365 -19.44 19.29 -7.50
C ARG A 365 -18.03 18.83 -7.91
N ASN A 366 -17.87 17.54 -8.23
CA ASN A 366 -16.61 16.94 -8.65
C ASN A 366 -16.30 17.16 -10.13
N ARG A 367 -16.65 18.32 -10.70
CA ARG A 367 -16.48 18.58 -12.14
C ARG A 367 -15.02 18.74 -12.56
N THR A 368 -14.19 19.21 -11.64
CA THR A 368 -12.79 19.54 -11.87
C THR A 368 -11.98 19.17 -10.65
N PHE A 369 -10.76 18.67 -10.83
CA PHE A 369 -9.84 18.33 -9.72
C PHE A 369 -8.72 19.35 -9.55
N HIS A 370 -8.89 20.57 -10.07
CA HIS A 370 -7.86 21.61 -10.03
C HIS A 370 -7.43 22.02 -8.60
N HIS A 371 -8.30 21.84 -7.59
CA HIS A 371 -7.99 22.12 -6.19
C HIS A 371 -7.14 21.04 -5.52
N LEU A 372 -7.11 19.82 -6.06
CA LEU A 372 -6.39 18.68 -5.48
C LEU A 372 -4.89 18.74 -5.84
N THR A 373 -4.23 19.84 -5.45
CA THR A 373 -2.86 20.19 -5.87
C THR A 373 -1.79 19.15 -5.51
N LYS A 374 -2.09 18.30 -4.54
CA LYS A 374 -1.23 17.22 -4.04
C LYS A 374 -1.54 15.86 -4.65
N LEU A 375 -2.55 15.74 -5.52
CA LEU A 375 -2.95 14.45 -6.09
C LEU A 375 -1.82 13.86 -6.94
N GLN A 376 -1.39 12.66 -6.59
CA GLN A 376 -0.28 11.95 -7.24
C GLN A 376 -0.76 10.70 -7.97
N LEU A 377 -1.76 10.01 -7.39
CA LEU A 377 -2.39 8.82 -7.94
C LEU A 377 -3.88 9.06 -8.15
N LEU A 378 -4.31 8.86 -9.40
CA LEU A 378 -5.71 8.79 -9.75
C LEU A 378 -5.99 7.56 -10.62
N ASP A 379 -6.68 6.56 -10.05
CA ASP A 379 -7.00 5.32 -10.75
C ASP A 379 -8.52 5.14 -10.90
N PHE A 380 -8.97 5.15 -12.15
CA PHE A 380 -10.34 4.86 -12.56
C PHE A 380 -10.43 3.59 -13.43
N SER A 381 -9.37 2.78 -13.50
CA SER A 381 -9.36 1.55 -14.30
C SER A 381 -10.51 0.62 -13.90
N GLU A 382 -11.00 -0.18 -14.85
CA GLU A 382 -12.13 -1.10 -14.62
C GLU A 382 -13.45 -0.46 -14.14
N SER A 383 -13.57 0.87 -14.19
CA SER A 383 -14.83 1.60 -13.98
C SER A 383 -15.52 1.92 -15.30
N ASN A 384 -16.79 2.33 -15.25
CA ASN A 384 -17.59 2.70 -16.43
C ASN A 384 -17.59 4.21 -16.72
N ILE A 385 -16.60 4.96 -16.20
CA ILE A 385 -16.54 6.41 -16.44
C ILE A 385 -16.22 6.72 -17.90
N LYS A 386 -16.99 7.65 -18.48
CA LYS A 386 -16.86 8.02 -19.90
C LYS A 386 -15.92 9.19 -20.15
N ARG A 387 -15.61 9.99 -19.12
CA ARG A 387 -14.74 11.16 -19.19
C ARG A 387 -13.93 11.25 -17.91
N LEU A 388 -12.74 11.84 -17.98
CA LEU A 388 -11.94 12.17 -16.81
C LEU A 388 -12.32 13.55 -16.28
N PRO A 389 -12.04 13.84 -15.00
CA PRO A 389 -12.08 15.20 -14.47
C PRO A 389 -11.16 16.13 -15.27
N VAL A 390 -11.54 17.41 -15.37
CA VAL A 390 -10.67 18.42 -15.99
C VAL A 390 -9.60 18.86 -14.99
N PHE A 391 -8.34 18.83 -15.43
CA PHE A 391 -7.19 19.43 -14.76
C PHE A 391 -6.87 20.73 -15.51
N HIS A 392 -7.19 21.88 -14.93
CA HIS A 392 -7.01 23.19 -15.60
C HIS A 392 -5.58 23.74 -15.53
N ASP A 393 -4.69 23.06 -14.80
CA ASP A 393 -3.34 23.54 -14.52
C ASP A 393 -2.29 22.54 -15.03
N ALA A 394 -1.33 23.03 -15.83
CA ALA A 394 -0.21 22.24 -16.33
C ALA A 394 0.74 21.79 -15.19
N ALA A 395 0.84 22.58 -14.11
CA ALA A 395 1.61 22.21 -12.92
C ALA A 395 0.97 21.03 -12.14
N MET A 396 -0.35 20.92 -12.21
CA MET A 396 -1.08 19.76 -11.68
C MET A 396 -0.81 18.49 -12.49
N ALA A 397 -0.82 18.60 -13.83
CA ALA A 397 -0.46 17.49 -14.69
C ALA A 397 0.99 17.01 -14.46
N THR A 398 1.90 17.90 -14.05
CA THR A 398 3.28 17.52 -13.70
C THR A 398 3.43 16.83 -12.33
N ASN A 399 2.51 17.07 -11.38
CA ASN A 399 2.50 16.41 -10.07
C ASN A 399 1.77 15.06 -10.09
N LEU A 400 0.85 14.89 -11.05
CA LEU A 400 0.22 13.60 -11.34
C LEU A 400 1.23 12.65 -11.98
N HIS A 401 2.00 11.97 -11.13
CA HIS A 401 2.88 10.90 -11.57
C HIS A 401 2.09 9.73 -12.19
N PHE A 402 0.80 9.59 -11.83
CA PHE A 402 -0.06 8.53 -12.32
C PHE A 402 -1.50 9.00 -12.57
N LEU A 403 -1.86 9.07 -13.85
CA LEU A 403 -3.24 9.16 -14.31
C LEU A 403 -3.51 7.96 -15.22
N THR A 404 -3.93 6.83 -14.65
CA THR A 404 -4.37 5.70 -15.48
C THR A 404 -5.83 5.81 -15.80
N ARG A 405 -6.09 6.12 -17.07
CA ARG A 405 -7.32 5.71 -17.74
C ARG A 405 -6.97 4.56 -18.68
N LEU A 406 -7.26 3.34 -18.24
CA LEU A 406 -7.14 2.08 -18.99
C LEU A 406 -5.71 1.66 -19.37
N TYR A 407 -5.23 0.58 -18.76
CA TYR A 407 -4.56 -0.45 -19.54
C TYR A 407 -5.61 -1.04 -20.49
N CYS A 408 -5.41 -0.84 -21.81
CA CYS A 408 -6.10 -1.51 -22.92
C CYS A 408 -7.62 -1.26 -23.10
N ALA A 409 -7.98 -0.18 -23.80
CA ALA A 409 -8.86 -0.17 -25.00
C ALA A 409 -9.50 1.22 -25.22
N ASN A 410 -9.05 1.92 -26.27
CA ASN A 410 -9.75 2.97 -27.01
C ASN A 410 -10.50 4.06 -26.22
N VAL A 411 -9.83 5.13 -25.78
CA VAL A 411 -10.42 6.49 -25.85
C VAL A 411 -9.29 7.52 -26.01
N ALA A 412 -9.35 8.32 -27.08
CA ALA A 412 -8.47 9.46 -27.30
C ALA A 412 -8.61 10.50 -26.18
N ILE A 413 -7.48 11.01 -25.68
CA ILE A 413 -7.41 12.19 -24.84
C ILE A 413 -7.58 13.40 -25.78
N TYR A 414 -8.60 14.22 -25.56
CA TYR A 414 -8.76 15.55 -26.18
C TYR A 414 -8.63 16.61 -25.09
#